data_AF-A0A831SIC7-F1
#
_entry.id   AF-A0A831SIC7-F1
#
_cell.length_a   1.000
_cell.length_b   1.000
_cell.length_c   1.000
_cell.angle_alpha   90.00
_cell.angle_beta   90.00
_cell.angle_gamma   90.00
#
_symmetry.space_group_name_H-M   'P 1'
#
loop_
_entity.id
_entity.type
_entity.pdbx_description
1 polymer ?
#
loop_
_entity_poly.entity_id
_entity_poly.type
_entity_poly.pdbx_seq_one_letter_code
_entity_poly.pdbx_strand_id
1 'polypeptide(L)'
;RFTAVEGESLLMSLDEKGIAASTGSACSSKKLQPSHVLLATGLDPVEAHGSLRLTLGRENTEEEIDYVIEVLPKVVDRLREISPLWKSG
;
A
#
# COMPACT_ATOMS: atom_id res chain seq x y z
N ARG A 1 4.67 -2.80 -4.35
CA ARG A 1 3.53 -3.67 -3.98
C ARG A 1 3.99 -4.60 -2.87
N PHE A 2 3.11 -4.95 -1.94
CA PHE A 2 3.42 -5.76 -0.76
C PHE A 2 2.54 -7.00 -0.74
N THR A 3 3.14 -8.17 -1.00
CA THR A 3 2.43 -9.46 -0.96
C THR A 3 1.89 -9.73 0.44
N ALA A 4 0.70 -10.33 0.51
CA ALA A 4 -0.02 -10.68 1.74
C ALA A 4 -0.38 -9.48 2.64
N VAL A 5 -0.36 -8.26 2.10
CA VAL A 5 -0.80 -7.03 2.77
C VAL A 5 -2.00 -6.46 2.02
N GLU A 6 -3.05 -6.11 2.75
CA GLU A 6 -4.22 -5.43 2.20
C GLU A 6 -3.96 -3.92 2.08
N GLY A 7 -4.22 -3.36 0.90
CA GLY A 7 -3.98 -1.94 0.60
C GLY A 7 -4.74 -0.98 1.52
N GLU A 8 -5.99 -1.28 1.88
CA GLU A 8 -6.78 -0.43 2.79
C GLU A 8 -6.16 -0.38 4.20
N SER A 9 -5.77 -1.53 4.76
CA SER A 9 -5.11 -1.58 6.07
C SER A 9 -3.76 -0.86 6.06
N LEU A 10 -3.03 -0.94 4.94
CA LEU A 10 -1.78 -0.21 4.74
C LEU A 10 -2.01 1.31 4.71
N LEU A 11 -3.04 1.78 3.99
CA LEU A 11 -3.39 3.20 3.97
C LEU A 11 -3.79 3.72 5.35
N MET A 12 -4.66 3.00 6.06
CA MET A 12 -5.07 3.39 7.42
C MET A 12 -3.87 3.47 8.37
N SER A 13 -2.97 2.49 8.31
CA SER A 13 -1.77 2.47 9.16
C SER A 13 -0.78 3.59 8.82
N LEU A 14 -0.69 4.01 7.56
CA LEU A 14 0.14 5.14 7.13
C LEU A 14 -0.49 6.48 7.53
N ASP A 15 -1.81 6.61 7.44
CA ASP A 15 -2.56 7.80 7.87
C ASP A 15 -2.39 8.05 9.38
N GLU A 16 -2.45 6.99 10.21
CA GLU A 16 -2.12 7.06 11.65
C GLU A 16 -0.69 7.58 11.93
N LYS A 17 0.22 7.47 10.95
CA LYS A 17 1.60 7.96 11.02
C LYS A 17 1.79 9.31 10.35
N GLY A 18 0.71 9.93 9.86
CA GLY A 18 0.73 11.22 9.17
C GLY A 18 1.18 11.14 7.71
N ILE A 19 1.19 9.95 7.09
CA ILE A 19 1.64 9.73 5.71
C ILE A 19 0.42 9.56 4.81
N ALA A 20 0.14 10.55 3.97
CA ALA A 20 -0.93 10.47 2.97
C ALA A 20 -0.51 9.61 1.78
N ALA A 21 -1.32 8.60 1.45
CA ALA A 21 -1.05 7.66 0.36
C ALA A 21 -2.34 7.19 -0.33
N SER A 22 -2.19 6.40 -1.39
CA SER A 22 -3.31 5.84 -2.15
C SER A 22 -3.03 4.37 -2.53
N THR A 23 -4.07 3.57 -2.70
CA THR A 23 -3.99 2.15 -3.12
C THR A 23 -4.78 1.97 -4.42
N GLY A 24 -4.39 0.97 -5.23
CA GLY A 24 -5.04 0.69 -6.51
C GLY A 24 -4.95 1.82 -7.54
N SER A 25 -5.88 1.82 -8.51
CA SER A 25 -6.11 2.97 -9.38
C SER A 25 -6.66 4.10 -8.53
N ALA A 26 -6.08 5.29 -8.63
CA ALA A 26 -6.44 6.52 -7.90
C ALA A 26 -7.95 6.82 -7.74
N CYS A 27 -8.81 6.20 -8.55
CA CYS A 27 -10.25 6.39 -8.63
C CYS A 27 -11.08 5.16 -8.26
N SER A 28 -10.53 4.10 -7.63
CA SER A 28 -11.32 2.91 -7.27
C SER A 28 -12.31 3.23 -6.14
N SER A 29 -13.48 3.71 -6.54
CA SER A 29 -14.57 4.08 -5.66
C SER A 29 -15.24 2.82 -5.09
N LYS A 30 -15.18 2.66 -3.77
CA LYS A 30 -16.08 1.87 -2.91
C LYS A 30 -16.28 0.37 -3.21
N LYS A 31 -15.56 -0.22 -4.17
CA LYS A 31 -15.61 -1.66 -4.45
C LYS A 31 -14.27 -2.29 -4.11
N LEU A 32 -14.30 -3.41 -3.38
CA LEU A 32 -13.19 -4.31 -3.05
C LEU A 32 -12.56 -4.98 -4.30
N GLN A 33 -12.54 -4.30 -5.45
CA GLN A 33 -12.00 -4.84 -6.68
C GLN A 33 -10.58 -4.31 -6.92
N PRO A 34 -9.64 -5.19 -7.30
CA PRO A 34 -8.30 -4.77 -7.63
C PRO A 34 -8.30 -3.77 -8.79
N SER A 35 -7.27 -2.92 -8.84
CA SER A 35 -7.14 -1.89 -9.87
C SER A 35 -7.29 -2.48 -11.27
N HIS A 36 -8.28 -2.02 -12.02
CA HIS A 36 -8.50 -2.44 -13.42
C HIS A 36 -7.27 -2.18 -14.29
N VAL A 37 -6.50 -1.13 -13.98
CA VAL A 37 -5.24 -0.83 -14.66
C VAL A 37 -4.18 -1.90 -14.33
N LEU A 38 -4.01 -2.28 -13.06
CA LEU A 38 -3.04 -3.30 -12.68
C LEU A 38 -3.41 -4.68 -13.25
N LEU A 39 -4.70 -5.03 -13.24
CA LEU A 39 -5.20 -6.26 -13.86
C LEU A 39 -4.93 -6.27 -15.38
N ALA A 40 -5.15 -5.16 -16.07
CA ALA A 40 -4.88 -5.05 -17.51
C ALA A 40 -3.38 -5.19 -17.85
N THR A 41 -2.48 -4.91 -16.91
CA THR A 41 -1.03 -5.17 -17.08
C THR A 41 -0.65 -6.64 -16.87
N GLY A 42 -1.61 -7.53 -16.60
CA GLY A 42 -1.39 -8.95 -16.36
C GLY A 42 -0.98 -9.27 -14.92
N LEU A 43 -1.14 -8.34 -13.97
CA LEU A 43 -0.83 -8.57 -12.57
C LEU A 43 -1.89 -9.50 -11.94
N ASP A 44 -1.44 -10.44 -11.13
CA ASP A 44 -2.33 -11.31 -10.38
C ASP A 44 -3.24 -10.48 -9.44
N PRO A 45 -4.55 -10.78 -9.36
CA PRO A 45 -5.48 -10.05 -8.52
C PRO A 45 -5.05 -9.97 -7.04
N VAL A 46 -4.50 -11.05 -6.48
CA VAL A 46 -4.05 -11.10 -5.08
C VAL A 46 -2.88 -10.14 -4.87
N GLU A 47 -1.99 -10.05 -5.85
CA GLU A 47 -0.86 -9.13 -5.82
C GLU A 47 -1.28 -7.65 -6.03
N ALA A 48 -2.37 -7.42 -6.76
CA ALA A 48 -2.91 -6.08 -7.01
C ALA A 48 -3.54 -5.44 -5.76
N HIS A 49 -4.05 -6.25 -4.82
CA HIS A 49 -4.63 -5.77 -3.55
C HIS A 49 -3.60 -5.13 -2.62
N GLY A 50 -2.34 -5.56 -2.67
CA GLY A 50 -1.24 -4.99 -1.89
C GLY A 50 -0.53 -3.82 -2.57
N SER A 51 -1.22 -3.09 -3.46
CA SER A 51 -0.64 -1.94 -4.14
C SER A 51 -0.60 -0.71 -3.23
N LEU A 52 0.49 0.05 -3.32
CA LEU A 52 0.69 1.33 -2.64
C LEU A 52 1.22 2.31 -3.68
N ARG A 53 0.64 3.49 -3.72
CA ARG A 53 1.06 4.61 -4.56
C ARG A 53 1.34 5.82 -3.67
N LEU A 54 2.58 6.26 -3.73
CA LEU A 54 3.04 7.52 -3.17
C LEU A 54 3.34 8.45 -4.35
N THR A 55 2.80 9.67 -4.30
CA THR A 55 3.01 10.68 -5.33
C THR A 55 3.67 11.88 -4.67
N LEU A 56 4.83 12.29 -5.18
CA LEU A 56 5.59 13.41 -4.64
C LEU A 56 5.14 14.73 -5.28
N GLY A 57 5.07 15.77 -4.46
CA GLY A 57 4.88 17.15 -4.86
C GLY A 57 6.18 17.95 -4.74
N ARG A 58 6.18 19.17 -5.31
CA ARG A 58 7.34 20.08 -5.25
C ARG A 58 7.73 20.49 -3.83
N GLU A 59 6.77 20.44 -2.91
CA GLU A 59 6.95 20.86 -1.52
C GLU A 59 7.47 19.74 -0.63
N ASN A 60 7.59 18.50 -1.13
CA ASN A 60 8.16 17.42 -0.33
C ASN A 60 9.65 17.62 -0.08
N THR A 61 10.10 17.24 1.11
CA THR A 61 11.51 17.34 1.52
C THR A 61 12.19 15.98 1.62
N GLU A 62 13.52 15.96 1.64
CA GLU A 62 14.29 14.71 1.80
C GLU A 62 14.01 14.07 3.17
N GLU A 63 13.82 14.87 4.21
CA GLU A 63 13.50 14.39 5.56
C GLU A 63 12.13 13.69 5.62
N GLU A 64 11.14 14.17 4.86
CA GLU A 64 9.84 13.48 4.75
C GLU A 64 9.99 12.13 4.04
N ILE A 65 10.88 12.02 3.05
CA ILE A 65 11.19 10.76 2.37
C ILE A 65 11.88 9.79 3.32
N ASP A 66 12.87 10.26 4.06
CA ASP A 66 13.57 9.45 5.06
C ASP A 66 12.61 8.92 6.13
N TYR A 67 11.68 9.77 6.59
CA TYR A 67 10.63 9.35 7.53
C TYR A 67 9.74 8.26 6.93
N VAL A 68 9.29 8.40 5.68
CA VAL A 68 8.49 7.37 5.01
C VAL A 68 9.27 6.06 4.88
N ILE A 69 10.56 6.11 4.52
CA ILE A 69 11.44 4.95 4.40
C ILE A 69 11.64 4.25 5.76
N GLU A 70 11.67 4.99 6.86
CA GLU A 70 11.78 4.43 8.21
C GLU A 70 10.48 3.75 8.67
N VAL A 71 9.33 4.37 8.36
CA VAL A 71 8.01 3.94 8.87
C VAL A 71 7.42 2.80 8.05
N LEU A 72 7.49 2.89 6.72
CA LEU A 72 6.78 1.97 5.81
C LEU A 72 7.14 0.49 6.05
N PRO A 73 8.42 0.09 6.22
CA PRO A 73 8.77 -1.31 6.50
C PRO A 73 8.13 -1.81 7.80
N LYS A 74 8.16 -1.00 8.87
CA LYS A 74 7.59 -1.36 10.18
C LYS A 74 6.09 -1.62 10.09
N VAL A 75 5.38 -0.79 9.31
CA VAL A 75 3.94 -0.96 9.06
C VAL A 75 3.67 -2.25 8.28
N VAL A 76 4.43 -2.49 7.21
CA VAL A 76 4.29 -3.69 6.37
C VAL A 76 4.53 -4.96 7.19
N ASP A 77 5.58 -4.99 8.01
CA ASP A 77 5.92 -6.16 8.83
C ASP A 77 4.85 -6.45 9.87
N ARG A 78 4.32 -5.42 10.56
CA ARG A 78 3.19 -5.56 11.47
C ARG A 78 1.96 -6.15 10.79
N LEU A 79 1.62 -5.70 9.58
CA LEU A 79 0.47 -6.21 8.83
C LEU A 79 0.69 -7.67 8.37
N ARG A 80 1.93 -8.03 8.07
CA ARG A 80 2.30 -9.42 7.73
C ARG A 80 2.18 -10.38 8.91
N GLU A 81 2.51 -9.93 10.13
CA GLU A 81 2.41 -10.77 11.34
C GLU A 81 0.99 -11.27 11.61
N ILE A 82 -0.01 -10.46 11.25
CA ILE A 82 -1.44 -10.76 11.42
C ILE A 82 -2.09 -11.33 10.16
N SER A 83 -1.37 -11.37 9.04
CA SER A 83 -1.89 -11.88 7.77
C SER A 83 -1.85 -13.41 7.73
N PRO A 84 -3.01 -14.09 7.56
CA PRO A 84 -3.04 -15.54 7.40
C PRO A 84 -2.38 -15.99 6.09
N LEU A 85 -2.35 -15.12 5.07
CA LEU A 85 -1.72 -15.40 3.78
C LEU A 85 -0.19 -15.35 3.83
N TRP A 86 0.39 -14.58 4.76
CA TRP A 86 1.85 -14.46 4.91
C TRP A 86 2.48 -15.70 5.55
N LYS A 87 1.82 -16.28 6.56
CA LYS A 87 2.30 -17.49 7.25
C LYS A 87 2.10 -18.79 6.46
N SER A 88 1.34 -18.71 5.36
CA SER A 88 0.97 -19.87 4.53
C SER A 88 1.89 -20.04 3.31
N GLY A 89 2.99 -19.27 3.21
CA GLY A 89 3.96 -19.28 2.12
C GLY A 89 5.33 -19.78 2.53
#